data_AF-A0A7S2GDE6-F1
#
_entry.id   AF-A0A7S2GDE6-F1
#
_cell.length_a   1.000
_cell.length_b   1.000
_cell.length_c   1.000
_cell.angle_alpha   90.00
_cell.angle_beta   90.00
_cell.angle_gamma   90.00
#
_symmetry.space_group_name_H-M   'P 1'
#
loop_
_entity.id
_entity.type
_entity.pdbx_description
1 polymer ?
#
loop_
_entity_poly.entity_id
_entity_poly.type
_entity_poly.pdbx_seq_one_letter_code
_entity_poly.pdbx_strand_id
1 'polypeptide(L)'
;MSSTILPLEPKKLKKLSDEELGAMLHLVKGNTSLPTPAFPHPPAIGRDGNAPMASRLRAIQQYIKSLEYNHTGTSYYKLRRDRGLQHVILTAKEIVREALPIQCVEAVFVATHLTTGMADLLRIPISFKSTADGNTYRHIVLAVRYGDKWGALGISRRDSLMWKDLQFSSLAELIKNFEKS
;
A
#
# COMPACT_ATOMS: atom_id res chain seq x y z
N MET A 1 -36.83 19.42 5.90
CA MET A 1 -36.58 19.33 4.44
C MET A 1 -35.38 18.42 4.25
N SER A 2 -35.61 17.20 3.76
CA SER A 2 -34.59 16.16 3.61
C SER A 2 -33.78 16.44 2.34
N SER A 3 -32.52 16.84 2.48
CA SER A 3 -31.61 16.96 1.33
C SER A 3 -30.99 15.60 1.05
N THR A 4 -31.58 14.87 0.10
CA THR A 4 -31.01 13.67 -0.49
C THR A 4 -29.69 14.04 -1.16
N ILE A 5 -28.57 13.62 -0.57
CA ILE A 5 -27.25 13.70 -1.22
C ILE A 5 -27.28 12.64 -2.33
N LEU A 6 -27.41 13.09 -3.57
CA LEU A 6 -27.24 12.23 -4.74
C LEU A 6 -25.78 11.71 -4.75
N PRO A 7 -25.56 10.41 -4.99
CA PRO A 7 -24.21 9.88 -5.14
C PRO A 7 -23.55 10.56 -6.35
N LEU A 8 -22.41 11.21 -6.10
CA LEU A 8 -21.54 11.72 -7.16
C LEU A 8 -21.15 10.54 -8.05
N GLU A 9 -21.60 10.54 -9.30
CA GLU A 9 -21.16 9.54 -10.27
C GLU A 9 -19.62 9.55 -10.34
N PRO A 10 -18.97 8.37 -10.35
CA PRO A 10 -17.53 8.32 -10.52
C PRO A 10 -17.19 8.96 -11.86
N LYS A 11 -16.46 10.09 -11.84
CA LYS A 11 -15.90 10.70 -13.06
C LYS A 11 -15.14 9.61 -13.80
N LYS A 12 -15.71 9.11 -14.91
CA LYS A 12 -15.00 8.21 -15.82
C LYS A 12 -13.77 8.96 -16.30
N LEU A 13 -12.60 8.59 -15.79
CA LEU A 13 -11.32 9.08 -16.27
C LEU A 13 -11.28 8.80 -17.78
N LYS A 14 -11.30 9.86 -18.58
CA LYS A 14 -11.20 9.75 -20.04
C LYS A 14 -9.87 9.03 -20.34
N LYS A 15 -9.95 7.88 -21.01
CA LYS A 15 -8.76 7.20 -21.51
C LYS A 15 -8.10 8.13 -22.52
N LEU A 16 -6.81 8.43 -22.34
CA LEU A 16 -6.05 9.23 -23.30
C LEU A 16 -6.10 8.56 -24.67
N SER A 17 -6.13 9.37 -25.73
CA SER A 17 -5.91 8.85 -27.09
C SER A 17 -4.46 8.37 -27.24
N ASP A 18 -4.22 7.52 -28.24
CA ASP A 18 -2.87 7.00 -28.49
C ASP A 18 -1.91 8.14 -28.90
N GLU A 19 -2.42 9.18 -29.57
CA GLU A 19 -1.65 10.38 -29.92
C GLU A 19 -1.28 11.20 -28.67
N GLU A 20 -2.23 11.41 -27.75
CA GLU A 20 -1.97 12.12 -26.49
C GLU A 20 -0.95 11.36 -25.64
N LEU A 21 -1.07 10.04 -25.56
CA LEU A 21 -0.12 9.18 -24.86
C LEU A 21 1.27 9.24 -25.50
N GLY A 22 1.36 9.18 -26.83
CA GLY A 22 2.62 9.29 -27.57
C GLY A 22 3.32 10.62 -27.32
N ALA A 23 2.56 11.73 -27.34
CA ALA A 23 3.08 13.05 -27.03
C ALA A 23 3.64 13.14 -25.60
N MET A 24 2.91 12.61 -24.60
CA MET A 24 3.38 12.59 -23.21
C MET A 24 4.63 11.73 -23.03
N LEU A 25 4.70 10.57 -23.68
CA LEU A 25 5.87 9.70 -23.62
C LEU A 25 7.11 10.38 -24.21
N HIS A 26 6.95 11.15 -25.30
CA HIS A 26 8.04 11.90 -25.90
C HIS A 26 8.59 13.00 -24.98
N LEU A 27 7.74 13.62 -24.14
CA LEU A 27 8.17 14.64 -23.17
C LEU A 27 9.02 14.06 -22.03
N VAL A 28 8.83 12.78 -21.71
CA VAL A 28 9.50 12.11 -20.58
C VAL A 28 10.72 11.32 -21.05
N LYS A 29 10.61 10.60 -22.16
CA LYS A 29 11.63 9.66 -22.62
C LYS A 29 12.90 10.41 -23.05
N GLY A 30 14.00 10.13 -22.35
CA GLY A 30 15.30 10.76 -22.63
C GLY A 30 15.41 12.22 -22.18
N ASN A 31 14.40 12.76 -21.49
CA ASN A 31 14.44 14.12 -20.99
C ASN A 31 15.32 14.20 -19.73
N THR A 32 16.47 14.85 -19.86
CA THR A 32 17.45 15.00 -18.77
C THR A 32 17.14 16.17 -17.82
N SER A 33 16.10 16.95 -18.10
CA SER A 33 15.67 18.08 -17.25
C SER A 33 14.58 17.72 -16.24
N LEU A 34 14.17 16.45 -16.21
CA LEU A 34 13.19 15.97 -15.22
C LEU A 34 13.75 16.09 -13.80
N PRO A 35 12.91 16.48 -12.82
CA PRO A 35 13.35 16.54 -11.43
C PRO A 35 13.73 15.16 -10.93
N THR A 36 14.84 15.07 -10.21
CA THR A 36 15.20 13.84 -9.50
C THR A 36 14.23 13.65 -8.34
N PRO A 37 13.49 12.52 -8.27
CA PRO A 37 12.60 12.25 -7.16
C PRO A 37 13.41 12.12 -5.86
N ALA A 38 12.86 12.62 -4.76
CA ALA A 38 13.47 12.46 -3.45
C ALA A 38 13.49 10.97 -3.07
N PHE A 39 14.64 10.46 -2.65
CA PHE A 39 14.76 9.05 -2.25
C PHE A 39 14.10 8.84 -0.87
N PRO A 40 13.07 8.00 -0.75
CA PRO A 40 12.43 7.73 0.54
C PRO A 40 13.33 6.86 1.41
N HIS A 41 13.53 7.26 2.66
CA HIS A 41 14.33 6.50 3.63
C HIS A 41 13.43 5.69 4.57
N PRO A 42 13.73 4.39 4.79
CA PRO A 42 12.97 3.58 5.73
C PRO A 42 13.16 4.09 7.17
N PRO A 43 12.12 4.00 8.02
CA PRO A 43 12.21 4.50 9.39
C PRO A 43 13.18 3.68 10.26
N ALA A 44 13.90 4.35 11.17
CA ALA A 44 14.89 3.74 12.08
C ALA A 44 14.26 3.06 13.31
N ILE A 45 13.28 2.20 13.06
CA ILE A 45 12.36 1.60 14.04
C ILE A 45 13.04 0.82 15.18
N GLY A 46 14.28 0.36 14.99
CA GLY A 46 15.06 -0.39 15.99
C GLY A 46 15.93 0.48 16.90
N ARG A 47 16.15 1.77 16.57
CA ARG A 47 16.91 2.71 17.42
C ARG A 47 16.00 3.46 18.39
N ASP A 48 14.73 3.63 18.01
CA ASP A 48 13.72 4.35 18.79
C ASP A 48 13.03 3.43 19.81
N GLY A 49 13.82 2.72 20.64
CA GLY A 49 13.36 1.63 21.53
C GLY A 49 12.24 1.98 22.52
N ASN A 50 11.82 3.24 22.59
CA ASN A 50 10.76 3.73 23.48
C ASN A 50 9.53 4.30 22.73
N ALA A 51 9.52 4.31 21.39
CA ALA A 51 8.38 4.84 20.64
C ALA A 51 7.17 3.91 20.75
N PRO A 52 5.94 4.43 20.98
CA PRO A 52 4.73 3.61 21.00
C PRO A 52 4.55 2.83 19.70
N MET A 53 4.04 1.59 19.80
CA MET A 53 3.83 0.71 18.63
C MET A 53 3.01 1.40 17.53
N ALA A 54 1.96 2.14 17.90
CA ALA A 54 1.14 2.90 16.94
C ALA A 54 1.96 3.91 16.13
N SER A 55 2.90 4.62 16.77
CA SER A 55 3.79 5.59 16.10
C SER A 55 4.77 4.89 15.15
N ARG A 56 5.32 3.73 15.56
CA ARG A 56 6.20 2.91 14.72
C ARG A 56 5.48 2.42 13.47
N LEU A 57 4.27 1.89 13.62
CA LEU A 57 3.43 1.44 12.51
C LEU A 57 3.05 2.60 11.58
N ARG A 58 2.72 3.78 12.13
CA ARG A 58 2.44 4.98 11.33
C ARG A 58 3.65 5.42 10.51
N ALA A 59 4.86 5.41 11.09
CA ALA A 59 6.08 5.73 10.36
C ALA A 59 6.36 4.73 9.22
N ILE A 60 6.12 3.43 9.46
CA ILE A 60 6.20 2.39 8.40
C ILE A 60 5.18 2.68 7.29
N GLN A 61 3.94 3.01 7.65
CA GLN A 61 2.92 3.36 6.66
C GLN A 61 3.27 4.61 5.86
N GLN A 62 3.83 5.64 6.50
CA GLN A 62 4.29 6.85 5.81
C GLN A 62 5.39 6.53 4.80
N TYR A 63 6.34 5.68 5.15
CA TYR A 63 7.35 5.18 4.23
C TYR A 63 6.71 4.41 3.05
N ILE A 64 5.78 3.49 3.31
CA ILE A 64 5.05 2.78 2.25
C ILE A 64 4.32 3.76 1.32
N LYS A 65 3.67 4.81 1.86
CA LYS A 65 3.02 5.85 1.04
C LYS A 65 4.02 6.63 0.20
N SER A 66 5.21 6.90 0.72
CA SER A 66 6.26 7.65 0.01
C SER A 66 6.87 6.90 -1.18
N LEU A 67 6.66 5.58 -1.28
CA LEU A 67 7.00 4.81 -2.47
C LEU A 67 5.99 5.02 -3.61
N GLU A 68 4.81 5.56 -3.32
CA GLU A 68 3.70 5.78 -4.27
C GLU A 68 3.04 4.51 -4.83
N TYR A 69 1.76 4.62 -5.18
CA TYR A 69 1.04 3.54 -5.84
C TYR A 69 1.46 3.47 -7.32
N ASN A 70 1.83 2.29 -7.80
CA ASN A 70 2.25 2.11 -9.18
C ASN A 70 1.06 2.16 -10.16
N HIS A 71 0.98 3.27 -10.90
CA HIS A 71 0.00 3.52 -11.96
C HIS A 71 0.51 3.24 -13.38
N THR A 72 1.76 2.78 -13.54
CA THR A 72 2.41 2.63 -14.86
C THR A 72 1.95 1.39 -15.63
N GLY A 73 1.22 0.48 -14.99
CA GLY A 73 0.78 -0.78 -15.59
C GLY A 73 1.87 -1.84 -15.71
N THR A 74 3.11 -1.55 -15.29
CA THR A 74 4.24 -2.48 -15.31
C THR A 74 4.70 -2.79 -13.88
N SER A 75 4.84 -4.08 -13.56
CA SER A 75 5.43 -4.52 -12.28
C SER A 75 6.95 -4.40 -12.35
N TYR A 76 7.57 -3.65 -11.43
CA TYR A 76 9.02 -3.53 -11.37
C TYR A 76 9.70 -4.70 -10.65
N TYR A 77 8.97 -5.34 -9.72
CA TYR A 77 9.51 -6.41 -8.89
C TYR A 77 8.90 -7.76 -9.26
N LYS A 78 9.70 -8.84 -9.19
CA LYS A 78 9.26 -10.20 -9.51
C LYS A 78 8.65 -10.89 -8.30
N LEU A 79 7.31 -10.90 -8.26
CA LEU A 79 6.55 -11.53 -7.18
C LEU A 79 6.31 -13.01 -7.47
N ARG A 80 6.66 -13.87 -6.52
CA ARG A 80 6.42 -15.32 -6.57
C ARG A 80 5.75 -15.75 -5.27
N ARG A 81 4.50 -16.22 -5.38
CA ARG A 81 3.66 -16.60 -4.22
C ARG A 81 3.96 -17.99 -3.68
N ASP A 82 4.62 -18.83 -4.49
CA ASP A 82 5.09 -20.18 -4.17
C ASP A 82 6.38 -20.18 -3.34
N ARG A 83 7.02 -19.02 -3.19
CA ARG A 83 8.26 -18.88 -2.43
C ARG A 83 7.98 -18.48 -0.99
N GLY A 84 8.73 -19.08 -0.06
CA GLY A 84 8.60 -18.82 1.37
C GLY A 84 9.09 -17.43 1.81
N LEU A 85 9.14 -17.22 3.13
CA LEU A 85 9.46 -15.93 3.77
C LEU A 85 10.77 -15.29 3.29
N GLN A 86 11.79 -16.09 2.96
CA GLN A 86 13.05 -15.56 2.44
C GLN A 86 12.85 -14.73 1.15
N HIS A 87 11.99 -15.18 0.24
CA HIS A 87 11.69 -14.42 -0.99
C HIS A 87 10.99 -13.11 -0.67
N VAL A 88 10.01 -13.13 0.24
CA VAL A 88 9.32 -11.92 0.73
C VAL A 88 10.32 -10.88 1.23
N ILE A 89 11.26 -11.31 2.09
CA ILE A 89 12.25 -10.41 2.68
C ILE A 89 13.26 -9.90 1.64
N LEU A 90 13.74 -10.75 0.73
CA LEU A 90 14.70 -10.33 -0.29
C LEU A 90 14.07 -9.34 -1.28
N THR A 91 12.84 -9.58 -1.72
CA THR A 91 12.10 -8.63 -2.57
C THR A 91 11.80 -7.33 -1.82
N ALA A 92 11.45 -7.38 -0.53
CA ALA A 92 11.27 -6.17 0.27
C ALA A 92 12.56 -5.34 0.36
N LYS A 93 13.72 -5.98 0.54
CA LYS A 93 15.02 -5.31 0.54
C LYS A 93 15.36 -4.68 -0.82
N GLU A 94 15.01 -5.36 -1.91
CA GLU A 94 15.14 -4.81 -3.27
C GLU A 94 14.26 -3.56 -3.44
N ILE A 95 12.99 -3.61 -3.01
CA ILE A 95 12.09 -2.45 -3.04
C ILE A 95 12.67 -1.27 -2.25
N VAL A 96 13.18 -1.52 -1.05
CA VAL A 96 13.78 -0.48 -0.21
C VAL A 96 15.03 0.14 -0.86
N ARG A 97 15.79 -0.65 -1.63
CA ARG A 97 17.01 -0.20 -2.31
C ARG A 97 16.72 0.60 -3.57
N GLU A 98 15.77 0.16 -4.39
CA GLU A 98 15.46 0.79 -5.68
C GLU A 98 14.42 1.92 -5.56
N ALA A 99 13.58 1.87 -4.53
CA ALA A 99 12.54 2.86 -4.23
C ALA A 99 11.58 3.21 -5.39
N LEU A 100 11.30 2.24 -6.27
CA LEU A 100 10.32 2.39 -7.34
C LEU A 100 8.87 2.19 -6.84
N PRO A 101 7.86 2.76 -7.52
CA PRO A 101 6.46 2.61 -7.16
C PRO A 101 5.98 1.17 -7.01
N ILE A 102 5.09 0.95 -6.04
CA ILE A 102 4.65 -0.39 -5.62
C ILE A 102 3.13 -0.58 -5.72
N GLN A 103 2.68 -1.83 -5.68
CA GLN A 103 1.27 -2.21 -5.53
C GLN A 103 1.02 -2.89 -4.18
N CYS A 104 -0.23 -3.33 -3.98
CA CYS A 104 -0.71 -3.88 -2.70
C CYS A 104 0.10 -5.08 -2.19
N VAL A 105 0.56 -5.97 -3.07
CA VAL A 105 1.35 -7.15 -2.66
C VAL A 105 2.77 -6.75 -2.22
N GLU A 106 3.44 -5.87 -2.97
CA GLU A 106 4.76 -5.34 -2.61
C GLU A 106 4.72 -4.58 -1.28
N ALA A 107 3.66 -3.80 -1.04
CA ALA A 107 3.48 -3.12 0.25
C ALA A 107 3.38 -4.09 1.43
N VAL A 108 2.70 -5.24 1.26
CA VAL A 108 2.66 -6.29 2.27
C VAL A 108 4.05 -6.87 2.55
N PHE A 109 4.89 -7.01 1.51
CA PHE A 109 6.25 -7.51 1.65
C PHE A 109 7.13 -6.51 2.42
N VAL A 110 7.07 -5.23 2.04
CA VAL A 110 7.77 -4.14 2.72
C VAL A 110 7.32 -4.04 4.17
N ALA A 111 6.01 -4.03 4.44
CA ALA A 111 5.47 -3.99 5.80
C ALA A 111 5.95 -5.18 6.64
N THR A 112 5.96 -6.39 6.07
CA THR A 112 6.44 -7.60 6.74
C THR A 112 7.93 -7.48 7.10
N HIS A 113 8.74 -6.97 6.16
CA HIS A 113 10.16 -6.75 6.40
C HIS A 113 10.41 -5.69 7.49
N LEU A 114 9.78 -4.52 7.40
CA LEU A 114 10.00 -3.41 8.33
C LEU A 114 9.45 -3.64 9.74
N THR A 115 8.51 -4.57 9.90
CA THR A 115 8.00 -5.01 11.21
C THR A 115 8.76 -6.22 11.78
N THR A 116 9.83 -6.67 11.12
CA THR A 116 10.71 -7.72 11.65
C THR A 116 11.34 -7.27 12.98
N GLY A 117 11.38 -8.16 13.97
CA GLY A 117 11.88 -7.86 15.32
C GLY A 117 10.83 -7.28 16.28
N MET A 118 9.63 -6.95 15.82
CA MET A 118 8.50 -6.63 16.70
C MET A 118 7.81 -7.92 17.18
N ALA A 119 8.35 -8.55 18.23
CA ALA A 119 7.87 -9.85 18.71
C ALA A 119 6.38 -9.85 19.10
N ASP A 120 5.90 -8.77 19.72
CA ASP A 120 4.51 -8.64 20.20
C ASP A 120 3.51 -8.25 19.10
N LEU A 121 3.98 -8.10 17.86
CA LEU A 121 3.14 -7.72 16.72
C LEU A 121 2.75 -8.96 15.89
N LEU A 122 1.48 -9.35 16.01
CA LEU A 122 0.89 -10.34 15.12
C LEU A 122 0.65 -9.70 13.74
N ARG A 123 0.97 -10.44 12.67
CA ARG A 123 0.88 -9.98 11.28
C ARG A 123 0.16 -11.05 10.46
N ILE A 124 -0.93 -10.67 9.79
CA ILE A 124 -1.75 -11.57 8.99
C ILE A 124 -2.05 -10.91 7.64
N PRO A 125 -1.63 -11.50 6.50
CA PRO A 125 -2.04 -11.01 5.20
C PRO A 125 -3.54 -11.26 4.98
N ILE A 126 -4.30 -10.22 4.64
CA ILE A 126 -5.73 -10.32 4.32
C ILE A 126 -5.94 -9.95 2.86
N SER A 127 -6.47 -10.89 2.09
CA SER A 127 -6.84 -10.68 0.68
C SER A 127 -8.33 -10.45 0.55
N PHE A 128 -8.71 -9.45 -0.23
CA PHE A 128 -10.09 -9.13 -0.59
C PHE A 128 -10.32 -9.43 -2.07
N LYS A 129 -11.47 -10.03 -2.36
CA LYS A 129 -12.02 -10.15 -3.71
C LYS A 129 -13.34 -9.38 -3.73
N SER A 130 -13.44 -8.38 -4.58
CA SER A 130 -14.64 -7.56 -4.74
C SER A 130 -15.10 -7.54 -6.19
N THR A 131 -16.35 -7.16 -6.39
CA THR A 131 -16.96 -7.02 -7.72
C THR A 131 -17.60 -5.65 -7.86
N ALA A 132 -17.29 -4.95 -8.95
CA ALA A 132 -17.93 -3.68 -9.29
C ALA A 132 -18.03 -3.57 -10.82
N ASP A 133 -19.17 -3.07 -11.33
CA ASP A 133 -19.42 -2.89 -12.76
C ASP A 133 -19.11 -4.15 -13.60
N GLY A 134 -19.48 -5.33 -13.10
CA GLY A 134 -19.23 -6.62 -13.75
C GLY A 134 -17.78 -7.11 -13.70
N ASN A 135 -16.86 -6.34 -13.13
CA ASN A 135 -15.44 -6.68 -13.04
C ASN A 135 -15.08 -7.21 -11.65
N THR A 136 -14.13 -8.15 -11.60
CA THR A 136 -13.56 -8.66 -10.34
C THR A 136 -12.24 -7.95 -10.02
N TYR A 137 -12.13 -7.42 -8.81
CA TYR A 137 -10.92 -6.79 -8.29
C TYR A 137 -10.35 -7.62 -7.14
N ARG A 138 -9.02 -7.58 -7.01
CA ARG A 138 -8.29 -8.23 -5.92
C ARG A 138 -7.41 -7.21 -5.24
N HIS A 139 -7.40 -7.26 -3.91
CA HIS A 139 -6.61 -6.36 -3.08
C HIS A 139 -6.04 -7.12 -1.89
N ILE A 140 -4.94 -6.66 -1.32
CA ILE A 140 -4.33 -7.28 -0.13
C ILE A 140 -3.78 -6.19 0.80
N VAL A 141 -3.89 -6.43 2.11
CA VAL A 141 -3.28 -5.62 3.16
C VAL A 141 -2.63 -6.53 4.20
N LEU A 142 -1.75 -5.98 5.03
CA LEU A 142 -1.19 -6.67 6.19
C LEU A 142 -1.94 -6.22 7.43
N ALA A 143 -2.89 -7.02 7.91
CA ALA A 143 -3.51 -6.78 9.20
C ALA A 143 -2.49 -7.01 10.32
N VAL A 144 -2.53 -6.13 11.32
CA VAL A 144 -1.63 -6.16 12.47
C VAL A 144 -2.43 -6.13 13.76
N ARG A 145 -1.96 -6.86 14.77
CA ARG A 145 -2.50 -6.79 16.14
C ARG A 145 -1.37 -6.57 17.13
N TYR A 146 -1.58 -5.63 18.04
CA TYR A 146 -0.72 -5.39 19.21
C TYR A 146 -1.63 -5.16 20.42
N GLY A 147 -1.41 -5.92 21.50
CA GLY A 147 -2.37 -6.01 22.60
C GLY A 147 -3.72 -6.55 22.12
N ASP A 148 -4.81 -5.89 22.52
CA ASP A 148 -6.19 -6.20 22.13
C ASP A 148 -6.66 -5.46 20.87
N LYS A 149 -5.80 -4.60 20.28
CA LYS A 149 -6.18 -3.74 19.15
C LYS A 149 -5.65 -4.24 17.82
N TRP A 150 -6.48 -4.08 16.80
CA TRP A 150 -6.21 -4.40 15.41
C TRP A 150 -6.07 -3.14 14.56
N GLY A 151 -5.27 -3.24 13.50
CA GLY A 151 -5.06 -2.21 12.48
C GLY A 151 -4.55 -2.86 11.19
N ALA A 152 -4.11 -2.05 10.22
CA ALA A 152 -3.60 -2.57 8.95
C ALA A 152 -2.54 -1.65 8.32
N LEU A 153 -1.56 -2.28 7.67
CA LEU A 153 -0.56 -1.66 6.80
C LEU A 153 -0.83 -2.05 5.34
N GLY A 154 -0.57 -1.15 4.40
CA GLY A 154 -0.63 -1.48 2.98
C GLY A 154 -0.60 -0.26 2.08
N ILE A 155 -0.86 -0.47 0.79
CA ILE A 155 -1.02 0.62 -0.17
C ILE A 155 -2.21 0.31 -1.08
N SER A 156 -2.97 1.35 -1.44
CA SER A 156 -4.12 1.23 -2.33
C SER A 156 -4.29 2.51 -3.12
N ARG A 157 -5.03 2.43 -4.22
CA ARG A 157 -5.50 3.59 -4.99
C ARG A 157 -6.51 4.45 -4.20
N ARG A 158 -7.09 3.89 -3.14
CA ARG A 158 -8.02 4.58 -2.23
C ARG A 158 -7.46 4.56 -0.82
N ASP A 159 -7.35 5.73 -0.20
CA ASP A 159 -6.82 5.83 1.17
C ASP A 159 -7.65 4.99 2.17
N SER A 160 -8.96 4.86 1.95
CA SER A 160 -9.87 4.06 2.77
C SER A 160 -9.59 2.56 2.71
N LEU A 161 -8.82 2.07 1.74
CA LEU A 161 -8.55 0.64 1.51
C LEU A 161 -7.10 0.24 1.81
N MET A 162 -6.40 0.95 2.69
CA MET A 162 -5.02 0.62 3.09
C MET A 162 -4.79 0.73 4.60
N TRP A 163 -4.17 1.83 5.06
CA TRP A 163 -3.88 2.10 6.47
C TRP A 163 -5.13 2.09 7.33
N LYS A 164 -5.03 1.44 8.48
CA LYS A 164 -6.01 1.49 9.56
C LYS A 164 -5.26 1.61 10.87
N ASP A 165 -5.53 2.67 11.64
CA ASP A 165 -4.95 2.84 12.97
C ASP A 165 -5.26 1.64 13.88
N LEU A 166 -4.40 1.43 14.87
CA LEU A 166 -4.49 0.33 15.81
C LEU A 166 -5.58 0.58 16.86
N GLN A 167 -6.84 0.49 16.45
CA GLN A 167 -8.00 0.89 17.28
C GLN A 167 -9.14 -0.13 17.31
N PHE A 168 -9.17 -1.08 16.38
CA PHE A 168 -10.29 -2.02 16.24
C PHE A 168 -10.20 -3.11 17.32
N SER A 169 -11.32 -3.42 17.97
CA SER A 169 -11.37 -4.39 19.09
C SER A 169 -11.27 -5.84 18.64
N SER A 170 -11.49 -6.11 17.35
CA SER A 170 -11.42 -7.45 16.77
C SER A 170 -11.04 -7.41 15.30
N LEU A 171 -10.52 -8.54 14.81
CA LEU A 171 -10.26 -8.75 13.38
C LEU A 171 -11.54 -8.59 12.55
N ALA A 172 -12.69 -9.05 13.06
CA ALA A 172 -13.97 -8.91 12.38
C ALA A 172 -14.40 -7.44 12.22
N GLU A 173 -14.16 -6.60 13.23
CA GLU A 173 -14.44 -5.16 13.15
C GLU A 173 -13.55 -4.47 12.11
N LEU A 174 -12.26 -4.80 12.08
CA LEU A 174 -11.32 -4.32 11.06
C LEU A 174 -11.78 -4.72 9.64
N ILE A 175 -12.15 -5.98 9.43
CA ILE A 175 -12.63 -6.48 8.13
C ILE A 175 -13.92 -5.76 7.71
N LYS A 176 -14.89 -5.61 8.62
CA LYS A 176 -16.13 -4.85 8.37
C LYS A 176 -15.85 -3.38 8.02
N ASN A 177 -14.78 -2.79 8.55
CA ASN A 177 -14.38 -1.44 8.18
C ASN A 177 -13.89 -1.36 6.73
N PHE A 178 -13.11 -2.34 6.26
CA PHE A 178 -12.72 -2.44 4.84
C PHE A 178 -13.90 -2.69 3.91
N GLU A 179 -14.84 -3.54 4.33
CA GLU A 179 -16.05 -3.83 3.54
C GLU A 179 -16.90 -2.57 3.28
N LYS A 180 -16.96 -1.66 4.26
CA LYS A 180 -17.70 -0.39 4.15
C LYS A 180 -16.95 0.74 3.43
N SER A 181 -15.67 0.56 3.11
CA SER A 181 -14.74 1.61 2.64
C SER A 181 -14.70 1.80 1.12
#